data_AF-A0A453D014-F1
#
_entry.id   AF-A0A453D014-F1
#
_cell.length_a   1.000
_cell.length_b   1.000
_cell.length_c   1.000
_cell.angle_alpha   90.00
_cell.angle_beta   90.00
_cell.angle_gamma   90.00
#
_symmetry.space_group_name_H-M   'P 1'
#
loop_
_entity.id
_entity.type
_entity.pdbx_description
1 polymer ?
#
loop_
_entity_poly.entity_id
_entity_poly.type
_entity_poly.pdbx_seq_one_letter_code
_entity_poly.pdbx_strand_id
1 'polypeptide(L)'
;MKEDISIAKAIAIVLERNPHLRQEGIAHDVLQWYLCRMEGWFATDADAISLQCWDQEVLLPGGHGLMVRGYRPVINTLAKGLDIRLGHRVVEIVRHWNRVEVTVSNGKTFVADAAVITVPLGVLKSNTIKFEPRLPEWKEEAIRELSVGVENKIVLHFSEVFWPNVEFLGVVSSTTYGCSYFLNLHKATGHAVLVYMPAGRLACDIEKMSDEAAAQFAFSQLKKILPNAAEPLNYLVSHWG
;
A
#
# COMPACT_ATOMS: atom_id res chain seq x y z
N MET A 1 -5.84 7.75 29.80
CA MET A 1 -5.21 6.70 28.97
C MET A 1 -3.75 7.05 28.82
N LYS A 2 -2.83 6.08 28.82
CA LYS A 2 -1.42 6.37 28.50
C LYS A 2 -1.37 6.86 27.05
N GLU A 3 -0.65 7.94 26.80
CA GLU A 3 -0.40 8.46 25.45
C GLU A 3 0.20 7.34 24.59
N ASP A 4 -0.35 7.13 23.40
CA ASP A 4 0.17 6.15 22.45
C ASP A 4 1.54 6.61 21.92
N ILE A 5 2.38 5.64 21.54
CA ILE A 5 3.69 5.90 20.93
C ILE A 5 3.84 5.09 19.67
N SER A 6 4.72 5.50 18.78
CA SER A 6 5.00 4.73 17.57
C SER A 6 5.81 3.47 17.85
N ILE A 7 5.70 2.48 16.96
CA ILE A 7 6.53 1.28 16.97
C ILE A 7 8.03 1.64 16.95
N ALA A 8 8.43 2.60 16.12
CA ALA A 8 9.82 3.07 16.06
C ALA A 8 10.31 3.61 17.42
N LYS A 9 9.48 4.42 18.10
CA LYS A 9 9.80 4.95 19.43
C LYS A 9 9.87 3.84 20.48
N ALA A 10 8.99 2.84 20.40
CA ALA A 10 9.01 1.69 21.29
C ALA A 10 10.31 0.87 21.15
N ILE A 11 10.72 0.58 19.90
CA ILE A 11 11.97 -0.13 19.59
C ILE A 11 13.18 0.65 20.13
N ALA A 12 13.22 1.97 19.90
CA ALA A 12 14.31 2.82 20.40
C ALA A 12 14.44 2.73 21.93
N ILE A 13 13.33 2.84 22.67
CA ILE A 13 13.31 2.70 24.14
C ILE A 13 13.84 1.34 24.58
N VAL A 14 13.47 0.25 23.89
CA VAL A 14 13.94 -1.11 24.22
C VAL A 14 15.45 -1.23 24.01
N LEU A 15 15.97 -0.73 22.89
CA LEU A 15 17.40 -0.79 22.54
C LEU A 15 18.27 0.16 23.38
N GLU A 16 17.70 1.26 23.88
CA GLU A 16 18.35 2.14 24.86
C GLU A 16 18.46 1.46 26.23
N ARG A 17 17.39 0.81 26.68
CA ARG A 17 17.36 0.09 27.97
C ARG A 17 18.17 -1.20 27.94
N ASN A 18 18.32 -1.82 26.77
CA ASN A 18 19.01 -3.09 26.58
C ASN A 18 20.06 -2.98 25.46
N PRO A 19 21.19 -2.28 25.68
CA PRO A 19 22.19 -2.07 24.63
C PRO A 19 22.77 -3.36 24.04
N HIS A 20 22.79 -4.45 24.80
CA HIS A 20 23.24 -5.78 24.35
C HIS A 20 22.35 -6.41 23.27
N LEU A 21 21.13 -5.90 23.06
CA LEU A 21 20.24 -6.34 21.98
C LEU A 21 20.53 -5.64 20.65
N ARG A 22 21.36 -4.59 20.65
CA ARG A 22 21.75 -3.89 19.41
C ARG A 22 22.52 -4.84 18.51
N GLN A 23 22.13 -4.84 17.25
CA GLN A 23 22.81 -5.61 16.22
C GLN A 23 23.85 -4.74 15.52
N GLU A 24 24.85 -5.37 14.91
CA GLU A 24 25.89 -4.69 14.13
C GLU A 24 26.10 -5.41 12.79
N GLY A 25 26.66 -4.69 11.82
CA GLY A 25 26.92 -5.21 10.47
C GLY A 25 25.67 -5.82 9.82
N ILE A 26 25.83 -7.01 9.23
CA ILE A 26 24.73 -7.67 8.52
C ILE A 26 23.51 -8.00 9.40
N ALA A 27 23.72 -8.27 10.70
CA ALA A 27 22.62 -8.54 11.61
C ALA A 27 21.75 -7.30 11.82
N HIS A 28 22.37 -6.11 11.83
CA HIS A 28 21.64 -4.84 11.84
C HIS A 28 20.87 -4.62 10.55
N ASP A 29 21.49 -4.82 9.40
CA ASP A 29 20.82 -4.64 8.09
C ASP A 29 19.62 -5.58 7.92
N VAL A 30 19.74 -6.81 8.41
CA VAL A 30 18.62 -7.78 8.43
C VAL A 30 17.52 -7.34 9.40
N LEU A 31 17.86 -6.79 10.57
CA LEU A 31 16.86 -6.21 11.48
C LEU A 31 16.11 -5.04 10.82
N GLN A 32 16.81 -4.15 10.11
CA GLN A 32 16.19 -3.07 9.35
C GLN A 32 15.26 -3.61 8.26
N TRP A 33 15.64 -4.70 7.61
CA TRP A 33 14.78 -5.37 6.63
C TRP A 33 13.50 -5.94 7.25
N TYR A 34 13.56 -6.51 8.45
CA TYR A 34 12.34 -6.94 9.17
C TYR A 34 11.42 -5.76 9.52
N LEU A 35 11.99 -4.61 9.92
CA LEU A 35 11.22 -3.39 10.16
C LEU A 35 10.60 -2.87 8.85
N CYS A 36 11.36 -2.84 7.76
CA CYS A 36 10.84 -2.52 6.43
C CYS A 36 9.70 -3.44 6.00
N ARG A 37 9.77 -4.75 6.31
CA ARG A 37 8.67 -5.69 6.05
C ARG A 37 7.40 -5.35 6.83
N MET A 38 7.54 -4.87 8.07
CA MET A 38 6.41 -4.34 8.85
C MET A 38 5.87 -3.05 8.22
N GLU A 39 6.74 -2.13 7.80
CA GLU A 39 6.34 -0.92 7.11
C GLU A 39 5.60 -1.21 5.80
N GLY A 40 6.01 -2.24 5.06
CA GLY A 40 5.30 -2.76 3.90
C GLY A 40 3.91 -3.31 4.22
N TRP A 41 3.75 -4.01 5.34
CA TRP A 41 2.45 -4.53 5.78
C TRP A 41 1.45 -3.40 6.06
N PHE A 42 1.90 -2.32 6.69
CA PHE A 42 1.07 -1.16 7.02
C PHE A 42 1.10 -0.05 5.96
N ALA A 43 1.88 -0.24 4.89
CA ALA A 43 2.15 0.76 3.87
C ALA A 43 2.61 2.13 4.45
N THR A 44 3.29 2.14 5.60
CA THR A 44 3.72 3.35 6.28
C THR A 44 4.94 3.08 7.15
N ASP A 45 5.75 4.11 7.40
CA ASP A 45 6.96 4.01 8.20
C ASP A 45 6.66 3.69 9.68
N ALA A 46 7.59 3.02 10.36
CA ALA A 46 7.39 2.54 11.73
C ALA A 46 7.19 3.68 12.76
N ASP A 47 7.52 4.93 12.40
CA ASP A 47 7.26 6.12 13.20
C ASP A 47 5.79 6.58 13.16
N ALA A 48 5.00 6.08 12.21
CA ALA A 48 3.56 6.37 12.05
C ALA A 48 2.66 5.20 12.48
N ILE A 49 3.23 4.03 12.80
CA ILE A 49 2.48 2.85 13.26
C ILE A 49 2.24 2.94 14.78
N SER A 50 0.97 2.90 15.19
CA SER A 50 0.54 2.88 16.61
C SER A 50 1.04 1.65 17.36
N LEU A 51 1.71 1.83 18.51
CA LEU A 51 2.08 0.69 19.37
C LEU A 51 0.86 0.01 20.00
N GLN A 52 -0.16 0.78 20.38
CA GLN A 52 -1.34 0.23 21.07
C GLN A 52 -2.34 -0.45 20.13
N CYS A 53 -2.37 -0.07 18.85
CA CYS A 53 -3.48 -0.44 17.96
C CYS A 53 -3.06 -1.19 16.68
N TRP A 54 -1.77 -1.39 16.41
CA TRP A 54 -1.31 -2.01 15.16
C TRP A 54 -1.83 -3.44 14.93
N ASP A 55 -2.06 -4.22 15.98
CA ASP A 55 -2.39 -5.65 15.93
C ASP A 55 -3.85 -5.98 16.29
N GLN A 56 -4.75 -5.00 16.20
CA GLN A 56 -6.17 -5.21 16.52
C GLN A 56 -6.98 -5.96 15.44
N GLU A 57 -6.36 -6.29 14.30
CA GLU A 57 -7.02 -7.03 13.22
C GLU A 57 -7.25 -8.51 13.58
N VAL A 58 -8.43 -9.03 13.24
CA VAL A 58 -8.74 -10.47 13.36
C VAL A 58 -8.28 -11.19 12.10
N LEU A 59 -7.24 -12.01 12.22
CA LEU A 59 -6.72 -12.81 11.12
C LEU A 59 -7.58 -14.05 10.85
N LEU A 60 -7.89 -14.29 9.58
CA LEU A 60 -8.57 -15.51 9.16
C LEU A 60 -7.61 -16.72 9.21
N PRO A 61 -8.10 -17.91 9.63
CA PRO A 61 -7.29 -19.12 9.58
C PRO A 61 -7.01 -19.54 8.15
N GLY A 62 -5.84 -20.11 7.89
CA GLY A 62 -5.42 -20.58 6.57
C GLY A 62 -4.04 -20.05 6.16
N GLY A 63 -3.72 -20.19 4.88
CA GLY A 63 -2.49 -19.67 4.29
C GLY A 63 -2.74 -18.51 3.32
N HIS A 64 -1.66 -17.88 2.85
CA HIS A 64 -1.73 -16.83 1.84
C HIS A 64 -1.72 -17.44 0.43
N GLY A 65 -2.73 -17.09 -0.37
CA GLY A 65 -2.83 -17.51 -1.77
C GLY A 65 -2.62 -16.34 -2.73
N LEU A 66 -1.97 -16.60 -3.87
CA LEU A 66 -1.82 -15.63 -4.95
C LEU A 66 -2.86 -15.89 -6.05
N MET A 67 -3.65 -14.86 -6.39
CA MET A 67 -4.63 -14.93 -7.47
C MET A 67 -3.93 -14.85 -8.84
N VAL A 68 -3.55 -15.99 -9.41
CA VAL A 68 -2.75 -16.07 -10.65
C VAL A 68 -3.40 -15.42 -11.89
N ARG A 69 -4.72 -15.23 -11.87
CA ARG A 69 -5.49 -14.51 -12.92
C ARG A 69 -5.83 -13.07 -12.55
N GLY A 70 -5.25 -12.56 -11.47
CA GLY A 70 -5.60 -11.29 -10.83
C GLY A 70 -7.00 -11.29 -10.21
N TYR A 71 -7.36 -10.19 -9.54
CA TYR A 71 -8.69 -10.01 -8.94
C TYR A 71 -9.77 -9.55 -9.93
N ARG A 72 -9.38 -9.06 -11.12
CA ARG A 72 -10.31 -8.54 -12.13
C ARG A 72 -11.45 -9.50 -12.51
N PRO A 73 -11.25 -10.83 -12.67
CA PRO A 73 -12.35 -11.76 -12.93
C PRO A 73 -13.42 -11.79 -11.84
N VAL A 74 -13.03 -11.64 -10.56
CA VAL A 74 -13.97 -11.58 -9.44
C VAL A 74 -14.80 -10.30 -9.54
N ILE A 75 -14.14 -9.15 -9.72
CA ILE A 75 -14.81 -7.85 -9.88
C ILE A 75 -15.78 -7.87 -11.07
N ASN A 76 -15.33 -8.36 -12.24
CA ASN A 76 -16.16 -8.47 -13.43
C ASN A 76 -17.37 -9.37 -13.20
N THR A 77 -17.25 -10.41 -12.38
CA THR A 77 -18.36 -11.33 -12.07
C THR A 77 -19.37 -10.66 -11.16
N LEU A 78 -18.92 -9.96 -10.10
CA LEU A 78 -19.79 -9.22 -9.19
C LEU A 78 -20.51 -8.06 -9.89
N ALA A 79 -19.90 -7.46 -10.93
CA ALA A 79 -20.46 -6.35 -11.68
C ALA A 79 -21.56 -6.75 -12.69
N LYS A 80 -21.75 -8.05 -12.97
CA LYS A 80 -22.70 -8.51 -14.00
C LYS A 80 -24.14 -8.14 -13.63
N GLY A 81 -24.84 -7.51 -14.57
CA GLY A 81 -26.25 -7.15 -14.41
C GLY A 81 -26.51 -5.93 -13.52
N LEU A 82 -25.47 -5.27 -13.01
CA LEU A 82 -25.60 -4.04 -12.22
C LEU A 82 -25.60 -2.80 -13.11
N ASP A 83 -26.38 -1.79 -12.72
CA ASP A 83 -26.33 -0.47 -13.36
C ASP A 83 -25.14 0.34 -12.84
N ILE A 84 -23.98 0.22 -13.49
CA ILE A 84 -22.73 0.89 -13.11
C ILE A 84 -22.48 2.10 -14.01
N ARG A 85 -22.44 3.28 -13.40
CA ARG A 85 -22.19 4.56 -14.10
C ARG A 85 -20.74 5.00 -13.96
N LEU A 86 -19.91 4.71 -14.96
CA LEU A 86 -18.54 5.22 -15.04
C LEU A 86 -18.53 6.70 -15.50
N GLY A 87 -17.46 7.44 -15.20
CA GLY A 87 -17.35 8.87 -15.55
C GLY A 87 -18.30 9.79 -14.77
N HIS A 88 -18.88 9.30 -13.68
CA HIS A 88 -19.83 10.03 -12.82
C HIS A 88 -19.21 10.33 -11.46
N ARG A 89 -18.23 11.25 -11.42
CA ARG A 89 -17.56 11.63 -10.17
C ARG A 89 -18.53 12.41 -9.28
N VAL A 90 -18.88 11.86 -8.12
CA VAL A 90 -19.73 12.51 -7.12
C VAL A 90 -19.00 13.71 -6.52
N VAL A 91 -19.69 14.83 -6.34
CA VAL A 91 -19.16 16.06 -5.73
C VAL A 91 -19.99 16.55 -4.54
N GLU A 92 -21.26 16.16 -4.45
CA GLU A 92 -22.15 16.54 -3.35
C GLU A 92 -23.17 15.44 -3.06
N ILE A 93 -23.46 15.25 -1.77
CA ILE A 93 -24.45 14.30 -1.25
C ILE A 93 -25.33 15.06 -0.26
N VAL A 94 -26.60 15.22 -0.59
CA VAL A 94 -27.61 15.87 0.26
C VAL A 94 -28.59 14.82 0.78
N ARG A 95 -28.68 14.67 2.09
CA ARG A 95 -29.60 13.76 2.76
C ARG A 95 -30.77 14.55 3.35
N HIS A 96 -31.97 14.14 2.96
CA HIS A 96 -33.23 14.59 3.54
C HIS A 96 -33.82 13.49 4.43
N TRP A 97 -35.00 13.75 5.02
CA TRP A 97 -35.68 12.79 5.89
C TRP A 97 -36.21 11.56 5.15
N ASN A 98 -36.52 11.68 3.84
CA ASN A 98 -37.10 10.60 3.02
C ASN A 98 -36.31 10.23 1.76
N ARG A 99 -35.18 10.89 1.47
CA ARG A 99 -34.40 10.65 0.26
C ARG A 99 -32.96 11.14 0.39
N VAL A 100 -32.14 10.76 -0.57
CA VAL A 100 -30.79 11.26 -0.79
C VAL A 100 -30.66 11.75 -2.23
N GLU A 101 -30.04 12.92 -2.39
CA GLU A 101 -29.70 13.52 -3.67
C GLU A 101 -28.17 13.48 -3.84
N VAL A 102 -27.70 12.95 -4.97
CA VAL A 102 -26.28 12.77 -5.27
C VAL A 102 -25.96 13.53 -6.55
N THR A 103 -25.20 14.62 -6.42
CA THR A 103 -24.79 15.45 -7.55
C THR A 103 -23.39 15.06 -8.01
N VAL A 104 -23.25 14.84 -9.32
CA VAL A 104 -21.97 14.52 -9.96
C VAL A 104 -21.38 15.74 -10.67
N SER A 105 -20.10 15.68 -11.01
CA SER A 105 -19.31 16.82 -11.49
C SER A 105 -19.82 17.49 -12.77
N ASN A 106 -20.68 16.83 -13.54
CA ASN A 106 -21.31 17.41 -14.73
C ASN A 106 -22.66 18.12 -14.42
N GLY A 107 -23.00 18.28 -13.14
CA GLY A 107 -24.23 18.93 -12.67
C GLY A 107 -25.46 18.01 -12.64
N LYS A 108 -25.36 16.76 -13.10
CA LYS A 108 -26.46 15.81 -13.00
C LYS A 108 -26.66 15.37 -11.55
N THR A 109 -27.92 15.28 -11.13
CA THR A 109 -28.31 14.78 -9.80
C THR A 109 -29.09 13.47 -9.92
N PHE A 110 -28.76 12.52 -9.06
CA PHE A 110 -29.47 11.26 -8.88
C PHE A 110 -30.24 11.31 -7.56
N VAL A 111 -31.43 10.72 -7.53
CA VAL A 111 -32.27 10.67 -6.33
C VAL A 111 -32.55 9.20 -5.99
N ALA A 112 -32.41 8.85 -4.72
CA ALA A 112 -32.69 7.51 -4.19
C ALA A 112 -33.18 7.58 -2.74
N ASP A 113 -33.73 6.49 -2.21
CA ASP A 113 -34.15 6.41 -0.80
C ASP A 113 -32.95 6.36 0.15
N ALA A 114 -31.81 5.83 -0.30
CA ALA A 114 -30.58 5.69 0.47
C ALA A 114 -29.32 5.78 -0.42
N ALA A 115 -28.18 6.09 0.19
CA ALA A 115 -26.86 6.06 -0.44
C ALA A 115 -25.85 5.30 0.43
N VAL A 116 -25.05 4.44 -0.20
CA VAL A 116 -23.92 3.74 0.43
C VAL A 116 -22.63 4.33 -0.13
N ILE A 117 -21.77 4.84 0.76
CA ILE A 117 -20.52 5.51 0.38
C ILE A 117 -19.36 4.54 0.62
N THR A 118 -18.67 4.16 -0.46
CA THR A 118 -17.52 3.24 -0.43
C THR A 118 -16.27 3.86 -1.05
N VAL A 119 -16.15 5.19 -1.03
CA VAL A 119 -14.96 5.87 -1.54
C VAL A 119 -13.75 5.61 -0.61
N PRO A 120 -12.51 5.57 -1.13
CA PRO A 120 -11.33 5.41 -0.31
C PRO A 120 -11.22 6.48 0.79
N LEU A 121 -10.60 6.14 1.93
CA LEU A 121 -10.39 7.07 3.04
C LEU A 121 -9.65 8.36 2.59
N GLY A 122 -8.67 8.24 1.70
CA GLY A 122 -7.96 9.39 1.12
C GLY A 122 -8.89 10.38 0.39
N VAL A 123 -9.93 9.88 -0.28
CA VAL A 123 -10.96 10.74 -0.91
C VAL A 123 -11.80 11.47 0.14
N LEU A 124 -12.19 10.79 1.22
CA LEU A 124 -12.89 11.46 2.33
C LEU A 124 -12.02 12.55 2.96
N LYS A 125 -10.74 12.28 3.20
CA LYS A 125 -9.77 13.26 3.74
C LYS A 125 -9.55 14.45 2.81
N SER A 126 -9.65 14.26 1.50
CA SER A 126 -9.48 15.33 0.51
C SER A 126 -10.59 16.38 0.55
N ASN A 127 -11.71 16.12 1.24
CA ASN A 127 -12.89 16.98 1.30
C ASN A 127 -13.45 17.38 -0.09
N THR A 128 -13.27 16.51 -1.09
CA THR A 128 -13.75 16.75 -2.48
C THR A 128 -15.23 16.42 -2.68
N ILE A 129 -15.86 15.73 -1.72
CA ILE A 129 -17.30 15.44 -1.70
C ILE A 129 -17.91 16.24 -0.55
N LYS A 130 -18.86 17.11 -0.88
CA LYS A 130 -19.62 17.87 0.11
C LYS A 130 -20.77 17.02 0.66
N PHE A 131 -20.92 16.98 1.98
CA PHE A 131 -22.02 16.29 2.66
C PHE A 131 -22.97 17.31 3.31
N GLU A 132 -24.27 17.20 3.05
CA GLU A 132 -25.32 18.01 3.67
C GLU A 132 -26.44 17.14 4.24
N PRO A 133 -26.73 17.17 5.55
CA PRO A 133 -25.93 17.84 6.59
C PRO A 133 -24.51 17.26 6.66
N ARG A 134 -23.59 18.02 7.26
CA ARG A 134 -22.22 17.57 7.49
C ARG A 134 -22.20 16.25 8.26
N LEU A 135 -21.13 15.47 8.04
CA LEU A 135 -20.91 14.26 8.82
C LEU A 135 -20.82 14.63 10.32
N PRO A 136 -21.32 13.78 11.23
CA PRO A 136 -21.17 14.02 12.65
C PRO A 136 -19.69 14.16 13.04
N GLU A 137 -19.42 14.99 14.05
CA GLU A 137 -18.06 15.31 14.51
C GLU A 137 -17.21 14.06 14.78
N TRP A 138 -17.75 13.06 15.47
CA TRP A 138 -17.04 11.80 15.74
C TRP A 138 -16.58 11.07 14.48
N LYS A 139 -17.29 11.24 13.36
CA LYS A 139 -16.97 10.62 12.07
C LYS A 139 -15.89 11.42 11.35
N GLU A 140 -15.98 12.74 11.36
CA GLU A 140 -14.93 13.62 10.83
C GLU A 140 -13.62 13.44 11.61
N GLU A 141 -13.69 13.23 12.94
CA GLU A 141 -12.55 12.89 13.80
C GLU A 141 -11.89 11.58 13.36
N ALA A 142 -12.67 10.50 13.27
CA ALA A 142 -12.14 9.20 12.84
C ALA A 142 -11.53 9.24 11.43
N ILE A 143 -12.12 10.00 10.50
CA ILE A 143 -11.55 10.21 9.16
C ILE A 143 -10.22 10.94 9.25
N ARG A 144 -10.06 11.89 10.18
CA ARG A 144 -8.82 12.65 10.35
C ARG A 144 -7.73 11.82 11.01
N GLU A 145 -8.04 11.07 12.06
CA GLU A 145 -7.07 10.30 12.85
C GLU A 145 -6.55 9.05 12.13
N LEU A 146 -7.38 8.34 11.35
CA LEU A 146 -6.93 7.15 10.63
C LEU A 146 -5.97 7.55 9.50
N SER A 147 -4.76 7.01 9.48
CA SER A 147 -3.77 7.26 8.42
C SER A 147 -4.10 6.51 7.12
N VAL A 148 -3.60 7.02 6.00
CA VAL A 148 -3.62 6.32 4.70
C VAL A 148 -2.17 6.03 4.32
N GLY A 149 -1.82 4.74 4.29
CA GLY A 149 -0.51 4.29 3.84
C GLY A 149 -0.39 4.28 2.31
N VAL A 150 0.85 4.24 1.82
CA VAL A 150 1.19 4.18 0.40
C VAL A 150 2.17 3.02 0.18
N GLU A 151 1.82 2.13 -0.74
CA GLU A 151 2.69 1.07 -1.27
C GLU A 151 2.50 1.03 -2.79
N ASN A 152 3.61 1.09 -3.52
CA ASN A 152 3.62 0.99 -4.97
C ASN A 152 4.21 -0.33 -5.43
N LYS A 153 4.02 -0.63 -6.71
CA LYS A 153 4.55 -1.84 -7.36
C LYS A 153 5.32 -1.42 -8.60
N ILE A 154 6.55 -1.91 -8.70
CA ILE A 154 7.38 -1.77 -9.89
C ILE A 154 7.61 -3.16 -10.45
N VAL A 155 6.86 -3.50 -11.50
CA VAL A 155 6.92 -4.79 -12.18
C VAL A 155 8.03 -4.74 -13.20
N LEU A 156 8.94 -5.72 -13.17
CA LEU A 156 10.02 -5.90 -14.13
C LEU A 156 9.85 -7.26 -14.81
N HIS A 157 9.74 -7.26 -16.14
CA HIS A 157 9.63 -8.46 -16.96
C HIS A 157 10.94 -8.73 -17.70
N PHE A 158 11.44 -9.97 -17.62
CA PHE A 158 12.73 -10.38 -18.18
C PHE A 158 12.54 -11.45 -19.26
N SER A 159 13.59 -11.67 -20.06
CA SER A 159 13.60 -12.73 -21.09
C SER A 159 13.69 -14.14 -20.48
N GLU A 160 14.37 -14.27 -19.35
CA GLU A 160 14.63 -15.53 -18.67
C GLU A 160 14.74 -15.35 -17.15
N VAL A 161 14.70 -16.47 -16.43
CA VAL A 161 14.83 -16.50 -14.97
C VAL A 161 16.30 -16.71 -14.62
N PHE A 162 16.93 -15.70 -14.02
CA PHE A 162 18.34 -15.73 -13.58
C PHE A 162 18.49 -15.70 -12.05
N TRP A 163 17.38 -15.69 -11.31
CA TRP A 163 17.36 -15.68 -9.85
C TRP A 163 17.06 -17.08 -9.27
N PRO A 164 17.40 -17.34 -8.00
CA PRO A 164 17.09 -18.62 -7.36
C PRO A 164 15.58 -18.87 -7.25
N ASN A 165 15.19 -20.14 -7.14
CA ASN A 165 13.80 -20.54 -6.94
C ASN A 165 13.32 -20.25 -5.51
N VAL A 166 13.00 -18.98 -5.24
CA VAL A 166 12.52 -18.45 -3.95
C VAL A 166 11.24 -17.64 -4.14
N GLU A 167 10.46 -17.43 -3.07
CA GLU A 167 9.24 -16.62 -3.12
C GLU A 167 9.53 -15.12 -3.25
N PHE A 168 10.61 -14.64 -2.63
CA PHE A 168 11.04 -13.26 -2.69
C PHE A 168 12.56 -13.12 -2.52
N LEU A 169 13.10 -11.99 -2.98
CA LEU A 169 14.49 -11.58 -2.78
C LEU A 169 14.51 -10.33 -1.90
N GLY A 170 15.14 -10.38 -0.72
CA GLY A 170 15.25 -9.22 0.17
C GLY A 170 16.34 -8.25 -0.28
N VAL A 171 16.02 -6.95 -0.28
CA VAL A 171 16.99 -5.85 -0.40
C VAL A 171 17.29 -5.36 1.01
N VAL A 172 18.49 -5.60 1.51
CA VAL A 172 18.91 -5.21 2.86
C VAL A 172 19.78 -3.94 2.82
N SER A 173 19.67 -3.12 3.85
CA SER A 173 20.41 -1.86 4.01
C SER A 173 20.47 -1.49 5.50
N SER A 174 21.31 -0.53 5.85
CA SER A 174 21.49 -0.05 7.23
C SER A 174 20.33 0.80 7.76
N THR A 175 19.34 1.10 6.92
CA THR A 175 18.10 1.81 7.26
C THR A 175 16.89 1.13 6.62
N THR A 176 15.71 1.26 7.25
CA THR A 176 14.46 0.70 6.72
C THR A 176 14.10 1.28 5.35
N TYR A 177 14.32 2.58 5.13
CA TYR A 177 14.11 3.26 3.83
C TYR A 177 14.94 2.64 2.69
N GLY A 178 16.16 2.19 2.98
CA GLY A 178 17.01 1.52 2.00
C GLY A 178 16.66 0.05 1.77
N CYS A 179 15.80 -0.53 2.61
CA CYS A 179 15.35 -1.90 2.50
C CYS A 179 14.09 -2.01 1.61
N SER A 180 13.89 -3.18 1.01
CA SER A 180 12.66 -3.56 0.29
C SER A 180 12.74 -5.05 -0.07
N TYR A 181 11.91 -5.53 -0.99
CA TYR A 181 12.00 -6.88 -1.53
C TYR A 181 11.44 -6.94 -2.96
N PHE A 182 11.89 -7.94 -3.70
CA PHE A 182 11.28 -8.36 -4.95
C PHE A 182 10.39 -9.58 -4.71
N LEU A 183 9.11 -9.48 -5.04
CA LEU A 183 8.22 -10.64 -5.12
C LEU A 183 8.50 -11.39 -6.42
N ASN A 184 8.73 -12.70 -6.32
CA ASN A 184 8.91 -13.56 -7.48
C ASN A 184 7.58 -14.11 -7.99
N LEU A 185 7.11 -13.61 -9.14
CA LEU A 185 5.87 -14.10 -9.75
C LEU A 185 6.07 -15.30 -10.67
N HIS A 186 7.30 -15.72 -10.94
CA HIS A 186 7.58 -16.82 -11.86
C HIS A 186 6.97 -18.13 -11.39
N LYS A 187 7.13 -18.48 -10.11
CA LYS A 187 6.60 -19.74 -9.57
C LYS A 187 5.09 -19.85 -9.70
N ALA A 188 4.37 -18.75 -9.55
CA ALA A 188 2.92 -18.73 -9.58
C ALA A 188 2.33 -18.53 -10.98
N THR A 189 3.05 -17.85 -11.88
CA THR A 189 2.51 -17.42 -13.18
C THR A 189 3.22 -18.04 -14.38
N GLY A 190 4.39 -18.66 -14.20
CA GLY A 190 5.28 -19.13 -15.26
C GLY A 190 6.09 -18.02 -15.97
N HIS A 191 5.79 -16.74 -15.72
CA HIS A 191 6.44 -15.62 -16.41
C HIS A 191 7.68 -15.14 -15.65
N ALA A 192 8.75 -14.76 -16.35
CA ALA A 192 9.97 -14.24 -15.73
C ALA A 192 9.76 -12.80 -15.23
N VAL A 193 9.05 -12.67 -14.11
CA VAL A 193 8.62 -11.38 -13.55
C VAL A 193 9.03 -11.26 -12.08
N LEU A 194 9.69 -10.16 -11.75
CA LEU A 194 9.94 -9.71 -10.39
C LEU A 194 9.16 -8.42 -10.14
N VAL A 195 8.63 -8.25 -8.93
CA VAL A 195 7.93 -7.02 -8.53
C VAL A 195 8.63 -6.41 -7.34
N TYR A 196 9.21 -5.23 -7.51
CA TYR A 196 9.77 -4.44 -6.43
C TYR A 196 8.65 -3.73 -5.66
N MET A 197 8.72 -3.76 -4.33
CA MET A 197 7.63 -3.37 -3.43
C MET A 197 8.07 -2.20 -2.51
N PRO A 198 8.12 -0.95 -3.02
CA PRO A 198 8.36 0.23 -2.19
C PRO A 198 7.12 0.58 -1.35
N ALA A 199 7.33 0.90 -0.07
CA ALA A 199 6.28 1.30 0.88
C ALA A 199 6.67 2.56 1.66
N GLY A 200 5.70 3.21 2.29
CA GLY A 200 5.91 4.39 3.14
C GLY A 200 6.61 5.53 2.39
N ARG A 201 7.55 6.21 3.04
CA ARG A 201 8.32 7.31 2.45
C ARG A 201 9.03 6.94 1.15
N LEU A 202 9.52 5.71 1.01
CA LEU A 202 10.12 5.25 -0.25
C LEU A 202 9.09 5.23 -1.38
N ALA A 203 7.86 4.76 -1.13
CA ALA A 203 6.79 4.80 -2.13
C ALA A 203 6.42 6.23 -2.53
N CYS A 204 6.33 7.15 -1.56
CA CYS A 204 6.06 8.57 -1.81
C CYS A 204 7.17 9.24 -2.65
N ASP A 205 8.42 8.82 -2.49
CA ASP A 205 9.53 9.33 -3.31
C ASP A 205 9.52 8.74 -4.72
N ILE A 206 9.15 7.47 -4.87
CA ILE A 206 8.93 6.83 -6.18
C ILE A 206 7.83 7.56 -6.98
N GLU A 207 6.78 8.05 -6.32
CA GLU A 207 5.69 8.80 -6.99
C GLU A 207 6.13 10.13 -7.61
N LYS A 208 7.27 10.66 -7.16
CA LYS A 208 7.86 11.88 -7.72
C LYS A 208 8.74 11.58 -8.93
N MET A 209 8.99 10.31 -9.24
CA MET A 209 9.82 9.87 -10.35
C MET A 209 8.98 9.57 -11.59
N SER A 210 9.62 9.64 -12.76
CA SER A 210 9.03 9.02 -13.96
C SER A 210 9.07 7.49 -13.84
N ASP A 211 8.18 6.81 -14.57
CA ASP A 211 8.14 5.34 -14.60
C ASP A 211 9.49 4.73 -14.98
N GLU A 212 10.20 5.35 -15.93
CA GLU A 212 11.53 4.92 -16.35
C GLU A 212 12.55 5.04 -15.21
N ALA A 213 12.59 6.19 -14.52
CA ALA A 213 13.51 6.41 -13.41
C ALA A 213 13.22 5.47 -12.24
N ALA A 214 11.93 5.23 -11.93
CA ALA A 214 11.50 4.28 -10.92
C ALA A 214 11.88 2.83 -11.28
N ALA A 215 11.69 2.42 -12.55
CA ALA A 215 12.10 1.11 -13.04
C ALA A 215 13.63 0.92 -12.99
N GLN A 216 14.40 1.93 -13.40
CA GLN A 216 15.86 1.94 -13.29
C GLN A 216 16.32 1.89 -11.83
N PHE A 217 15.65 2.61 -10.92
CA PHE A 217 15.91 2.54 -9.49
C PHE A 217 15.71 1.12 -8.97
N ALA A 218 14.55 0.49 -9.22
CA ALA A 218 14.29 -0.89 -8.84
C ALA A 218 15.33 -1.84 -9.44
N PHE A 219 15.63 -1.72 -10.72
CA PHE A 219 16.64 -2.56 -11.37
C PHE A 219 18.04 -2.37 -10.77
N SER A 220 18.40 -1.16 -10.34
CA SER A 220 19.65 -0.91 -9.63
C SER A 220 19.73 -1.64 -8.29
N GLN A 221 18.60 -1.75 -7.56
CA GLN A 221 18.54 -2.56 -6.34
C GLN A 221 18.68 -4.05 -6.65
N LEU A 222 18.08 -4.52 -7.74
CA LEU A 222 18.23 -5.90 -8.19
C LEU A 222 19.69 -6.23 -8.51
N LYS A 223 20.42 -5.33 -9.19
CA LYS A 223 21.85 -5.51 -9.50
C LYS A 223 22.73 -5.58 -8.25
N LYS A 224 22.35 -4.95 -7.14
CA LYS A 224 23.08 -5.09 -5.87
C LYS A 224 22.98 -6.51 -5.30
N ILE A 225 21.83 -7.17 -5.49
CA ILE A 225 21.60 -8.55 -5.03
C ILE A 225 22.18 -9.55 -6.05
N LEU A 226 21.97 -9.29 -7.34
CA LEU A 226 22.33 -10.14 -8.46
C LEU A 226 23.14 -9.32 -9.47
N PRO A 227 24.48 -9.20 -9.31
CA PRO A 227 25.32 -8.33 -10.15
C PRO A 227 25.25 -8.60 -11.65
N ASN A 228 24.93 -9.85 -12.04
CA ASN A 228 24.83 -10.28 -13.43
C ASN A 228 23.37 -10.28 -13.95
N ALA A 229 22.45 -9.58 -13.27
CA ALA A 229 21.05 -9.50 -13.68
C ALA A 229 20.92 -8.92 -15.10
N ALA A 230 20.20 -9.64 -15.97
CA ALA A 230 19.85 -9.16 -17.30
C ALA A 230 18.90 -7.95 -17.22
N GLU A 231 18.93 -7.09 -18.23
CA GLU A 231 18.03 -5.93 -18.29
C GLU A 231 16.56 -6.35 -18.47
N PRO A 232 15.61 -5.65 -17.84
CA PRO A 232 14.20 -5.92 -18.05
C PRO A 232 13.79 -5.57 -19.49
N LEU A 233 13.02 -6.45 -20.12
CA LEU A 233 12.41 -6.23 -21.42
C LEU A 233 11.29 -5.18 -21.36
N ASN A 234 10.58 -5.12 -20.23
CA ASN A 234 9.47 -4.20 -20.02
C ASN A 234 9.27 -3.94 -18.52
N TYR A 235 8.59 -2.84 -18.20
CA TYR A 235 8.26 -2.47 -16.84
C TYR A 235 6.85 -1.86 -16.73
N LEU A 236 6.30 -1.90 -15.52
CA LEU A 236 5.07 -1.19 -15.16
C LEU A 236 5.22 -0.64 -13.74
N VAL A 237 4.95 0.64 -13.57
CA VAL A 237 5.03 1.34 -12.28
C VAL A 237 3.63 1.78 -11.87
N SER A 238 3.27 1.56 -10.61
CA SER A 238 2.06 2.16 -10.04
C SER A 238 2.36 3.46 -9.30
N HIS A 239 1.37 4.35 -9.28
CA HIS A 239 1.35 5.59 -8.50
C HIS A 239 -0.02 5.69 -7.82
N TRP A 240 -0.14 5.17 -6.60
CA TRP A 240 -1.42 5.06 -5.88
C TRP A 240 -1.72 6.22 -4.93
N GLY A 241 -0.69 6.93 -4.46
CA GLY A 241 -0.76 8.05 -3.53
C GLY A 241 -1.29 9.35 -4.12
#